data_AF-A0A1G7LKQ1-F1
#
_entry.id   AF-A0A1G7LKQ1-F1
#
_cell.length_a   1.000
_cell.length_b   1.000
_cell.length_c   1.000
_cell.angle_alpha   90.00
_cell.angle_beta   90.00
_cell.angle_gamma   90.00
#
_symmetry.space_group_name_H-M   'P 1'
#
loop_
_entity.id
_entity.type
_entity.pdbx_description
1 polymer ?
#
loop_
_entity_poly.entity_id
_entity_poly.type
_entity_poly.pdbx_seq_one_letter_code
_entity_poly.pdbx_strand_id
1 'polypeptide(L)'
;MALAEVVDALVPDGSTVAWEGVPVAVARALLRRRGLTLVSTAPGVSGDLLVGAGCVDRLVTSAVAGPRIQAALRSGLALEEHTATGMAAAYDAGAAGLPCGLLRGYTGTDLAAVTRVATVRCPFTGEQLAAVPALTPDVAIVHAPRADRISPDRLPPLYAARRALVVVDEDGGEAPWFAEVVRAEPDEDGWAELLADRARFTAWLAQARA
;
A
#
# COMPACT_ATOMS: atom_id res chain seq x y z
N MET A 1 15.39 -12.68 -12.91
CA MET A 1 15.85 -11.41 -12.31
C MET A 1 15.71 -11.56 -10.82
N ALA A 2 16.74 -11.24 -10.03
CA ALA A 2 16.66 -11.41 -8.57
C ALA A 2 15.73 -10.35 -7.96
N LEU A 3 14.97 -10.67 -6.91
CA LEU A 3 14.03 -9.72 -6.27
C LEU A 3 14.68 -8.38 -5.93
N ALA A 4 15.92 -8.40 -5.42
CA ALA A 4 16.65 -7.19 -5.09
C ALA A 4 16.86 -6.27 -6.31
N GLU A 5 17.16 -6.83 -7.49
CA GLU A 5 17.32 -6.07 -8.73
C GLU A 5 15.99 -5.44 -9.17
N VAL A 6 14.88 -6.17 -9.01
CA VAL A 6 13.53 -5.67 -9.31
C VAL A 6 13.18 -4.51 -8.41
N VAL A 7 13.33 -4.69 -7.09
CA VAL A 7 13.05 -3.65 -6.09
C VAL A 7 13.94 -2.43 -6.34
N ASP A 8 15.20 -2.66 -6.71
CA ASP A 8 16.15 -1.60 -6.98
C ASP A 8 15.77 -0.73 -8.17
N ALA A 9 15.28 -1.34 -9.25
CA ALA A 9 14.80 -0.64 -10.43
C ALA A 9 13.45 0.06 -10.18
N LEU A 10 12.58 -0.55 -9.38
CA LEU A 10 11.23 -0.06 -9.15
C LEU A 10 11.17 1.09 -8.13
N VAL A 11 11.97 1.03 -7.06
CA VAL A 11 11.86 1.92 -5.89
C VAL A 11 13.10 2.80 -5.75
N PRO A 12 13.11 4.01 -6.32
CA PRO A 12 14.09 5.06 -6.01
C PRO A 12 14.00 5.56 -4.57
N ASP A 13 15.05 6.26 -4.11
CA ASP A 13 14.97 7.07 -2.88
C ASP A 13 13.90 8.15 -3.01
N GLY A 14 13.28 8.53 -1.88
CA GLY A 14 12.21 9.52 -1.86
C GLY A 14 10.84 9.01 -2.34
N SER A 15 10.73 7.76 -2.80
CA SER A 15 9.48 7.22 -3.33
C SER A 15 8.39 7.10 -2.26
N THR A 16 7.15 7.28 -2.69
CA THR A 16 5.97 6.84 -1.94
C THR A 16 5.70 5.38 -2.28
N VAL A 17 5.92 4.50 -1.31
CA VAL A 17 5.76 3.06 -1.45
C VAL A 17 4.55 2.62 -0.65
N ALA A 18 3.51 2.17 -1.34
CA ALA A 18 2.43 1.45 -0.69
C ALA A 18 2.78 -0.04 -0.61
N TRP A 19 2.50 -0.68 0.52
CA TRP A 19 2.49 -2.13 0.53
C TRP A 19 1.43 -2.72 1.44
N GLU A 20 1.06 -3.97 1.12
CA GLU A 20 0.19 -4.81 1.94
C GLU A 20 0.77 -6.22 2.06
N GLY A 21 0.43 -6.90 3.17
CA GLY A 21 1.02 -8.20 3.52
C GLY A 21 2.33 -8.08 4.32
N VAL A 22 3.17 -9.12 4.27
CA VAL A 22 4.42 -9.17 5.06
C VAL A 22 5.63 -9.38 4.14
N PRO A 23 5.99 -8.39 3.32
CA PRO A 23 7.00 -8.55 2.27
C PRO A 23 8.43 -8.45 2.83
N VAL A 24 8.87 -9.40 3.66
CA VAL A 24 10.16 -9.27 4.37
C VAL A 24 11.36 -9.23 3.41
N ALA A 25 11.34 -10.03 2.35
CA ALA A 25 12.40 -10.04 1.35
C ALA A 25 12.52 -8.68 0.63
N VAL A 26 11.39 -8.02 0.36
CA VAL A 26 11.35 -6.65 -0.18
C VAL A 26 11.89 -5.65 0.83
N ALA A 27 11.45 -5.72 2.10
CA ALA A 27 11.93 -4.83 3.14
C ALA A 27 13.45 -4.92 3.29
N ARG A 28 14.03 -6.13 3.21
CA ARG A 28 15.49 -6.32 3.21
C ARG A 28 16.16 -5.64 2.01
N ALA A 29 15.60 -5.77 0.81
CA ALA A 29 16.12 -5.09 -0.39
C ALA A 29 16.04 -3.55 -0.26
N LEU A 30 15.04 -3.03 0.45
CA LEU A 30 14.85 -1.60 0.68
C LEU A 30 15.73 -1.01 1.79
N LEU A 31 16.51 -1.81 2.54
CA LEU A 31 17.35 -1.30 3.65
C LEU A 31 18.41 -0.27 3.23
N ARG A 32 18.73 -0.21 1.93
CA ARG A 32 19.64 0.78 1.35
C ARG A 32 18.97 2.06 0.88
N ARG A 33 17.63 2.12 0.92
CA ARG A 33 16.84 3.27 0.48
C ARG A 33 16.63 4.28 1.59
N ARG A 34 16.46 5.55 1.23
CA ARG A 34 16.25 6.66 2.16
C ARG A 34 15.11 7.55 1.68
N GLY A 35 14.54 8.30 2.61
CA GLY A 35 13.51 9.29 2.30
C GLY A 35 12.15 8.71 1.93
N LEU A 36 11.87 7.44 2.25
CA LEU A 36 10.65 6.79 1.79
C LEU A 36 9.42 7.35 2.53
N THR A 37 8.32 7.52 1.79
CA THR A 37 6.99 7.58 2.41
C THR A 37 6.37 6.19 2.34
N LEU A 38 6.21 5.54 3.49
CA LEU A 38 5.63 4.21 3.58
C LEU A 38 4.12 4.31 3.82
N VAL A 39 3.32 3.73 2.94
CA VAL A 39 1.85 3.68 3.04
C VAL A 39 1.42 2.22 3.26
N SER A 40 0.82 1.89 4.39
CA SER A 40 0.38 0.51 4.65
C SER A 40 -0.71 0.49 5.69
N THR A 41 -1.77 -0.28 5.47
CA THR A 41 -2.85 -0.46 6.46
C THR A 41 -2.29 -0.99 7.78
N ALA A 42 -1.36 -1.93 7.71
CA ALA A 42 -0.63 -2.51 8.84
C ALA A 42 0.84 -2.80 8.44
N PRO A 43 1.81 -1.94 8.82
CA PRO A 43 3.19 -2.06 8.35
C PRO A 43 3.90 -3.35 8.79
N GLY A 44 3.47 -3.93 9.92
CA GLY A 44 3.98 -5.17 10.45
C GLY A 44 5.48 -5.14 10.77
N VAL A 45 6.10 -6.32 10.84
CA VAL A 45 7.55 -6.47 11.11
C VAL A 45 8.41 -5.85 10.00
N SER A 46 7.96 -5.90 8.76
CA SER A 46 8.65 -5.33 7.60
C SER A 46 8.73 -3.81 7.70
N GLY A 47 7.65 -3.16 8.11
CA GLY A 47 7.60 -1.71 8.31
C GLY A 47 8.40 -1.28 9.53
N ASP A 48 8.29 -2.01 10.64
CA ASP A 48 9.07 -1.74 11.84
C ASP A 48 10.59 -1.82 11.56
N LEU A 49 11.01 -2.80 10.74
CA LEU A 49 12.39 -2.94 10.29
C LEU A 49 12.86 -1.71 9.49
N LEU A 50 12.10 -1.29 8.46
CA LEU A 50 12.50 -0.14 7.63
C LEU A 50 12.54 1.18 8.41
N VAL A 51 11.54 1.39 9.26
CA VAL A 51 11.46 2.59 10.09
C VAL A 51 12.63 2.65 11.05
N GLY A 52 12.94 1.56 11.76
CA GLY A 52 14.09 1.56 12.66
C GLY A 52 15.46 1.54 11.99
N ALA A 53 15.52 1.18 10.70
CA ALA A 53 16.71 1.35 9.88
C ALA A 53 16.87 2.79 9.32
N GLY A 54 15.94 3.70 9.63
CA GLY A 54 15.97 5.08 9.15
C GLY A 54 15.71 5.22 7.65
N CYS A 55 14.98 4.28 7.05
CA CYS A 55 14.65 4.30 5.63
C CYS A 55 13.40 5.16 5.32
N VAL A 56 12.56 5.40 6.32
CA VAL A 56 11.22 5.99 6.20
C VAL A 56 11.17 7.36 6.88
N ASP A 57 10.83 8.40 6.12
CA ASP A 57 10.66 9.77 6.62
C ASP A 57 9.21 10.04 7.03
N ARG A 58 8.27 9.35 6.39
CA ARG A 58 6.83 9.47 6.67
C ARG A 58 6.15 8.10 6.64
N LEU A 59 5.32 7.85 7.64
CA LEU A 59 4.45 6.70 7.72
C LEU A 59 2.99 7.13 7.55
N VAL A 60 2.29 6.54 6.58
CA VAL A 60 0.84 6.65 6.39
C VAL A 60 0.22 5.29 6.71
N THR A 61 -0.60 5.19 7.75
CA THR A 61 -1.07 3.89 8.25
C THR A 61 -2.45 3.94 8.90
N SER A 62 -3.08 2.78 9.06
CA SER A 62 -4.27 2.63 9.90
C SER A 62 -4.02 1.96 11.25
N ALA A 63 -2.81 1.45 11.46
CA ALA A 63 -2.40 0.84 12.70
C ALA A 63 -0.92 1.14 12.97
N VAL A 64 -0.65 1.72 14.13
CA VAL A 64 0.70 1.95 14.64
C VAL A 64 1.09 0.79 15.55
N ALA A 65 1.99 -0.07 15.08
CA ALA A 65 2.49 -1.20 15.86
C ALA A 65 3.99 -1.42 15.62
N GLY A 66 4.70 -1.93 16.63
CA GLY A 66 6.13 -2.26 16.55
C GLY A 66 7.02 -1.32 17.39
N PRO A 67 8.06 -1.85 18.07
CA PRO A 67 8.87 -1.07 19.02
C PRO A 67 9.72 0.00 18.34
N ARG A 68 10.19 -0.21 17.10
CA ARG A 68 11.02 0.75 16.38
C ARG A 68 10.17 1.86 15.79
N ILE A 69 8.97 1.56 15.28
CA ILE A 69 7.98 2.59 14.91
C ILE A 69 7.65 3.46 16.12
N GLN A 70 7.33 2.85 17.25
CA GLN A 70 7.01 3.59 18.48
C GLN A 70 8.18 4.47 18.95
N ALA A 71 9.42 3.98 18.85
CA ALA A 71 10.61 4.77 19.14
C ALA A 71 10.79 5.93 18.15
N ALA A 72 10.62 5.69 16.85
CA ALA A 72 10.77 6.68 15.80
C ALA A 72 9.73 7.81 15.89
N LEU A 73 8.49 7.49 16.28
CA LEU A 73 7.44 8.49 16.53
C LEU A 73 7.82 9.44 17.66
N ARG A 74 8.42 8.93 18.75
CA ARG A 74 8.92 9.77 19.84
C ARG A 74 10.10 10.66 19.42
N SER A 75 10.81 10.29 18.35
CA SER A 75 11.92 11.07 17.79
C SER A 75 11.54 11.87 16.53
N GLY A 76 10.24 12.01 16.23
CA GLY A 76 9.76 12.91 15.18
C GLY A 76 9.51 12.29 13.81
N LEU A 77 9.34 10.98 13.70
CA LEU A 77 8.81 10.35 12.47
C LEU A 77 7.47 11.00 12.09
N ALA A 78 7.33 11.46 10.85
CA ALA A 78 6.07 12.02 10.39
C ALA A 78 5.02 10.90 10.25
N LEU A 79 3.88 11.07 10.91
CA LEU A 79 2.78 10.11 10.91
C LEU A 79 1.53 10.76 10.31
N GLU A 80 0.89 10.06 9.39
CA GLU A 80 -0.46 10.34 8.91
C GLU A 80 -1.33 9.11 9.16
N GLU A 81 -2.18 9.16 10.18
CA GLU A 81 -2.99 8.01 10.58
C GLU A 81 -4.42 8.13 10.03
N HIS A 82 -4.94 7.04 9.46
CA HIS A 82 -6.27 6.97 8.86
C HIS A 82 -7.02 5.73 9.32
N THR A 83 -8.33 5.64 9.11
CA THR A 83 -8.99 4.32 9.24
C THR A 83 -8.64 3.45 8.04
N ALA A 84 -8.69 2.12 8.19
CA ALA A 84 -8.50 1.21 7.04
C ALA A 84 -9.50 1.50 5.91
N THR A 85 -10.75 1.84 6.26
CA THR A 85 -11.78 2.27 5.31
C THR A 85 -11.47 3.61 4.64
N GLY A 86 -10.82 4.53 5.35
CA GLY A 86 -10.33 5.80 4.81
C GLY A 86 -9.21 5.61 3.81
N MET A 87 -8.23 4.75 4.12
CA MET A 87 -7.17 4.40 3.18
C MET A 87 -7.73 3.71 1.93
N ALA A 88 -8.68 2.78 2.08
CA ALA A 88 -9.34 2.13 0.93
C ALA A 88 -10.04 3.16 0.03
N ALA A 89 -10.82 4.09 0.61
CA ALA A 89 -11.46 5.16 -0.15
C ALA A 89 -10.45 6.10 -0.83
N ALA A 90 -9.31 6.36 -0.20
CA ALA A 90 -8.23 7.16 -0.77
C ALA A 90 -7.55 6.46 -1.97
N TYR A 91 -7.32 5.15 -1.89
CA TYR A 91 -6.83 4.37 -3.03
C TYR A 91 -7.84 4.30 -4.16
N ASP A 92 -9.12 4.05 -3.85
CA ASP A 92 -10.18 4.03 -4.87
C ASP A 92 -10.27 5.38 -5.61
N ALA A 93 -10.14 6.50 -4.89
CA ALA A 93 -10.05 7.82 -5.51
C ALA A 93 -8.80 7.99 -6.39
N GLY A 94 -7.64 7.54 -5.91
CA GLY A 94 -6.40 7.59 -6.69
C GLY A 94 -6.47 6.78 -7.99
N ALA A 95 -6.99 5.55 -7.91
CA ALA A 95 -7.23 4.69 -9.06
C ALA A 95 -8.23 5.30 -10.06
N ALA A 96 -9.22 6.05 -9.56
CA ALA A 96 -10.20 6.75 -10.40
C ALA A 96 -9.67 8.10 -10.96
N GLY A 97 -8.44 8.51 -10.64
CA GLY A 97 -7.92 9.83 -11.02
C GLY A 97 -8.63 11.00 -10.35
N LEU A 98 -9.31 10.75 -9.22
CA LEU A 98 -10.02 11.76 -8.44
C LEU A 98 -9.13 12.32 -7.34
N PRO A 99 -9.32 13.58 -6.92
CA PRO A 99 -8.48 14.21 -5.90
C PRO A 99 -8.77 13.71 -4.47
N CYS A 100 -9.95 13.13 -4.23
CA CYS A 100 -10.37 12.66 -2.93
C CYS A 100 -11.43 11.56 -3.01
N GLY A 101 -11.46 10.72 -1.98
CA GLY A 101 -12.52 9.73 -1.74
C GLY A 101 -13.52 10.24 -0.72
N LEU A 102 -14.80 9.90 -0.89
CA LEU A 102 -15.87 10.25 0.05
C LEU A 102 -16.32 9.03 0.84
N LEU A 103 -16.51 9.19 2.15
CA LEU A 103 -16.95 8.11 3.04
C LEU A 103 -17.71 8.63 4.26
N ARG A 104 -18.49 7.76 4.90
CA ARG A 104 -19.12 8.03 6.22
C ARG A 104 -18.17 7.80 7.40
N GLY A 105 -16.96 7.31 7.11
CA GLY A 105 -15.92 7.01 8.09
C GLY A 105 -15.43 8.23 8.88
N TYR A 106 -14.52 8.00 9.82
CA TYR A 106 -13.96 8.97 10.77
C TYR A 106 -14.95 9.53 11.81
N THR A 107 -16.26 9.45 11.56
CA THR A 107 -17.30 9.80 12.54
C THR A 107 -17.14 8.96 13.81
N GLY A 108 -17.08 9.62 14.98
CA GLY A 108 -16.89 8.95 16.27
C GLY A 108 -15.46 8.49 16.55
N THR A 109 -14.49 8.94 15.74
CA THR A 109 -13.05 8.74 15.97
C THR A 109 -12.37 10.08 16.22
N ASP A 110 -11.29 10.09 16.97
CA ASP A 110 -10.45 11.29 17.15
C ASP A 110 -9.55 11.56 15.93
N LEU A 111 -9.47 10.62 14.98
CA LEU A 111 -8.63 10.72 13.79
C LEU A 111 -8.98 11.93 12.92
N ALA A 112 -10.27 12.29 12.83
CA ALA A 112 -10.70 13.46 12.07
C ALA A 112 -10.05 14.78 12.54
N ALA A 113 -9.62 14.85 13.80
CA ALA A 113 -8.99 16.04 14.37
C ALA A 113 -7.47 16.09 14.15
N VAL A 114 -6.84 14.95 13.83
CA VAL A 114 -5.37 14.81 13.82
C VAL A 114 -4.80 14.35 12.48
N THR A 115 -5.66 14.08 11.51
CA THR A 115 -5.24 13.61 10.17
C THR A 115 -5.83 14.46 9.06
N ARG A 116 -5.35 14.21 7.83
CA ARG A 116 -5.77 14.95 6.63
C ARG A 116 -7.11 14.44 6.13
N VAL A 117 -8.20 14.91 6.74
CA VAL A 117 -9.57 14.68 6.28
C VAL A 117 -10.34 16.00 6.32
N ALA A 118 -11.21 16.21 5.34
CA ALA A 118 -12.13 17.33 5.28
C ALA A 118 -13.58 16.84 5.33
N THR A 119 -14.54 17.76 5.52
CA THR A 119 -15.96 17.43 5.38
C THR A 119 -16.53 18.01 4.10
N VAL A 120 -17.35 17.23 3.39
CA VAL A 120 -18.08 17.65 2.20
C VAL A 120 -19.58 17.41 2.42
N ARG A 121 -20.42 18.37 2.02
CA ARG A 121 -21.87 18.15 1.98
C ARG A 121 -22.27 17.63 0.60
N CYS A 122 -22.87 16.45 0.55
CA CYS A 122 -23.36 15.83 -0.68
C CYS A 122 -24.42 16.74 -1.33
N PRO A 123 -24.25 17.14 -2.60
CA PRO A 123 -25.19 18.03 -3.27
C PRO A 123 -26.53 17.35 -3.62
N PHE A 124 -26.57 16.01 -3.65
CA PHE A 124 -27.77 15.25 -4.00
C PHE A 124 -28.65 14.89 -2.80
N THR A 125 -28.03 14.62 -1.64
CA THR A 125 -28.74 14.16 -0.43
C THR A 125 -28.66 15.15 0.73
N GLY A 126 -27.79 16.14 0.65
CA GLY A 126 -27.48 17.04 1.76
C GLY A 126 -26.70 16.40 2.90
N GLU A 127 -26.35 15.11 2.82
CA GLU A 127 -25.59 14.39 3.85
C GLU A 127 -24.17 14.98 4.00
N GLN A 128 -23.66 15.06 5.23
CA GLN A 128 -22.26 15.43 5.48
C GLN A 128 -21.39 14.16 5.47
N LEU A 129 -20.38 14.15 4.61
CA LEU A 129 -19.44 13.04 4.42
C LEU A 129 -18.02 13.50 4.73
N ALA A 130 -17.16 12.56 5.12
CA ALA A 130 -15.72 12.77 5.17
C ALA A 130 -15.13 12.67 3.76
N ALA A 131 -14.14 13.52 3.48
CA ALA A 131 -13.34 13.54 2.27
C ALA A 131 -11.87 13.30 2.62
N VAL A 132 -11.32 12.20 2.13
CA VAL A 132 -9.92 11.81 2.33
C VAL A 132 -9.13 12.07 1.04
N PRO A 133 -7.93 12.69 1.09
CA PRO A 133 -7.09 12.89 -0.08
C PRO A 133 -6.80 11.57 -0.78
N ALA A 134 -6.76 11.58 -2.10
CA ALA A 134 -6.40 10.39 -2.87
C ALA A 134 -4.96 9.94 -2.56
N LEU A 135 -4.76 8.62 -2.56
CA LEU A 135 -3.44 7.99 -2.49
C LEU A 135 -3.06 7.55 -3.90
N THR A 136 -1.96 8.10 -4.42
CA THR A 136 -1.36 7.71 -5.72
C THR A 136 0.13 7.38 -5.54
N PRO A 137 0.46 6.22 -4.94
CA PRO A 137 1.84 5.85 -4.66
C PRO A 137 2.69 5.75 -5.93
N ASP A 138 4.00 5.95 -5.81
CA ASP A 138 4.92 5.71 -6.92
C ASP A 138 5.01 4.20 -7.22
N VAL A 139 4.99 3.38 -6.17
CA VAL A 139 5.05 1.92 -6.25
C VAL A 139 4.09 1.29 -5.25
N ALA A 140 3.30 0.30 -5.69
CA ALA A 140 2.55 -0.60 -4.83
C ALA A 140 3.19 -1.99 -4.79
N ILE A 141 3.31 -2.57 -3.60
CA ILE A 141 3.88 -3.90 -3.38
C ILE A 141 2.88 -4.73 -2.58
N VAL A 142 2.39 -5.83 -3.14
CA VAL A 142 1.48 -6.74 -2.42
C VAL A 142 2.14 -8.08 -2.23
N HIS A 143 2.22 -8.52 -0.97
CA HIS A 143 2.69 -9.86 -0.61
C HIS A 143 1.57 -10.78 -0.18
N ALA A 144 1.61 -12.01 -0.67
CA ALA A 144 0.75 -13.10 -0.23
C ALA A 144 1.47 -14.44 -0.37
N PRO A 145 1.11 -15.48 0.41
CA PRO A 145 1.72 -16.80 0.26
C PRO A 145 1.55 -17.40 -1.15
N ARG A 146 0.45 -17.05 -1.84
CA ARG A 146 0.19 -17.42 -3.23
C ARG A 146 -0.60 -16.32 -3.92
N ALA A 147 -0.47 -16.26 -5.25
CA ALA A 147 -1.15 -15.25 -6.06
C ALA A 147 -2.69 -15.36 -5.95
N ASP A 148 -3.23 -16.59 -5.93
CA ASP A 148 -4.65 -16.88 -5.76
C ASP A 148 -5.17 -16.65 -4.32
N ARG A 149 -4.27 -16.26 -3.39
CA ARG A 149 -4.57 -16.01 -1.98
C ARG A 149 -4.39 -14.54 -1.58
N ILE A 150 -4.28 -13.63 -2.56
CA ILE A 150 -4.31 -12.20 -2.28
C ILE A 150 -5.74 -11.81 -1.91
N SER A 151 -5.90 -11.28 -0.71
CA SER A 151 -7.21 -10.83 -0.24
C SER A 151 -7.64 -9.56 -0.97
N PRO A 152 -8.93 -9.41 -1.37
CA PRO A 152 -9.40 -8.26 -2.14
C PRO A 152 -9.12 -6.90 -1.49
N ASP A 153 -9.11 -6.81 -0.16
CA ASP A 153 -8.78 -5.60 0.61
C ASP A 153 -7.32 -5.14 0.43
N ARG A 154 -6.43 -6.00 -0.07
CA ARG A 154 -5.02 -5.68 -0.34
C ARG A 154 -4.74 -5.24 -1.77
N LEU A 155 -5.72 -5.37 -2.66
CA LEU A 155 -5.60 -4.98 -4.06
C LEU A 155 -5.67 -3.45 -4.31
N PRO A 156 -6.40 -2.62 -3.53
CA PRO A 156 -6.53 -1.17 -3.79
C PRO A 156 -5.24 -0.42 -4.13
N PRO A 157 -4.11 -0.63 -3.42
CA PRO A 157 -2.84 0.02 -3.77
C PRO A 157 -2.37 -0.30 -5.19
N LEU A 158 -2.59 -1.52 -5.68
CA LEU A 158 -2.16 -1.94 -7.01
C LEU A 158 -2.83 -1.11 -8.09
N TYR A 159 -4.11 -0.76 -7.93
CA TYR A 159 -4.86 0.04 -8.92
C TYR A 159 -4.52 1.53 -8.86
N ALA A 160 -4.01 2.01 -7.74
CA ALA A 160 -3.79 3.43 -7.49
C ALA A 160 -2.34 3.88 -7.74
N ALA A 161 -1.39 2.93 -7.72
CA ALA A 161 0.02 3.24 -7.88
C ALA A 161 0.45 3.33 -9.34
N ARG A 162 1.54 4.06 -9.60
CA ARG A 162 2.12 4.21 -10.94
C ARG A 162 2.81 2.94 -11.43
N ARG A 163 3.29 2.12 -10.50
CA ARG A 163 3.99 0.85 -10.73
C ARG A 163 3.55 -0.15 -9.67
N ALA A 164 3.53 -1.43 -10.03
CA ALA A 164 3.11 -2.50 -9.14
C ALA A 164 4.12 -3.64 -9.10
N LEU A 165 4.20 -4.31 -7.95
CA LEU A 165 4.94 -5.54 -7.73
C LEU A 165 4.11 -6.48 -6.87
N VAL A 166 3.88 -7.70 -7.36
CA VAL A 166 3.26 -8.76 -6.56
C VAL A 166 4.36 -9.75 -6.18
N VAL A 167 4.42 -10.08 -4.90
CA VAL A 167 5.43 -10.99 -4.34
C VAL A 167 4.71 -12.17 -3.72
N VAL A 168 5.08 -13.38 -4.13
CA VAL A 168 4.49 -14.61 -3.59
C VAL A 168 5.56 -15.51 -3.01
N ASP A 169 5.19 -16.34 -2.05
CA ASP A 169 6.12 -17.33 -1.50
C ASP A 169 6.26 -18.50 -2.49
N GLU A 170 7.47 -19.04 -2.64
CA GLU A 170 7.67 -20.24 -3.47
C GLU A 170 6.90 -21.44 -2.89
N ASP A 171 6.22 -22.19 -3.75
CA ASP A 171 5.40 -23.34 -3.35
C ASP A 171 6.26 -24.42 -2.64
N GLY A 172 6.08 -24.57 -1.33
CA GLY A 172 6.58 -25.71 -0.55
C GLY A 172 7.79 -25.49 0.35
N GLY A 173 8.31 -24.26 0.48
CA GLY A 173 9.30 -23.95 1.50
C GLY A 173 8.66 -23.65 2.85
N GLU A 174 9.02 -24.37 3.92
CA GLU A 174 8.65 -24.05 5.32
C GLU A 174 9.24 -22.71 5.83
N ALA A 175 9.85 -21.92 4.95
CA ALA A 175 10.62 -20.72 5.26
C ALA A 175 10.04 -19.49 4.56
N PRO A 176 9.42 -18.53 5.29
CA PRO A 176 8.80 -17.31 4.75
C PRO A 176 9.82 -16.27 4.23
N TRP A 177 11.02 -16.72 3.85
CA TRP A 177 12.15 -15.90 3.43
C TRP A 177 12.51 -16.05 1.95
N PHE A 178 11.94 -17.04 1.26
CA PHE A 178 12.10 -17.26 -0.18
C PHE A 178 10.85 -16.75 -0.90
N ALA A 179 11.04 -15.73 -1.73
CA ALA A 179 9.98 -15.03 -2.42
C ALA A 179 10.22 -15.08 -3.93
N GLU A 180 9.24 -15.57 -4.67
CA GLU A 180 9.19 -15.47 -6.12
C GLU A 180 8.57 -14.12 -6.52
N VAL A 181 9.14 -13.52 -7.56
CA VAL A 181 8.68 -12.25 -8.11
C VAL A 181 7.65 -12.53 -9.20
N VAL A 182 6.37 -12.36 -8.90
CA VAL A 182 5.33 -12.29 -9.93
C VAL A 182 5.22 -10.82 -10.35
N ARG A 183 5.99 -10.43 -11.37
CA ARG A 183 5.98 -9.07 -11.89
C ARG A 183 4.66 -8.81 -12.62
N ALA A 184 3.74 -8.11 -11.98
CA ALA A 184 2.64 -7.43 -12.65
C ALA A 184 3.09 -6.00 -12.94
N GLU A 185 3.86 -5.80 -14.01
CA GLU A 185 3.77 -4.55 -14.76
C GLU A 185 2.67 -4.79 -15.78
N PRO A 186 1.45 -4.28 -15.55
CA PRO A 186 0.55 -4.14 -16.68
C PRO A 186 1.24 -3.19 -17.66
N ASP A 187 1.30 -3.57 -18.93
CA ASP A 187 1.53 -2.61 -20.00
C ASP A 187 0.42 -1.52 -19.98
N GLU A 188 0.49 -0.52 -20.88
CA GLU A 188 -0.55 0.53 -20.92
C GLU A 188 -1.97 -0.05 -21.03
N ASP A 189 -2.13 -1.21 -21.68
CA ASP A 189 -3.39 -1.93 -21.84
C ASP A 189 -3.80 -2.70 -20.57
N GLY A 190 -2.84 -3.32 -19.88
CA GLY A 190 -3.08 -4.06 -18.65
C GLY A 190 -3.59 -3.15 -17.53
N TRP A 191 -3.16 -1.88 -17.47
CA TRP A 191 -3.68 -0.91 -16.49
C TRP A 191 -5.14 -0.58 -16.76
N ALA A 192 -5.50 -0.42 -18.04
CA ALA A 192 -6.89 -0.22 -18.45
C ALA A 192 -7.75 -1.44 -18.13
N GLU A 193 -7.24 -2.66 -18.31
CA GLU A 193 -7.92 -3.92 -17.97
C GLU A 193 -8.09 -4.11 -16.45
N LEU A 194 -7.07 -3.75 -15.67
CA LEU A 194 -7.02 -3.77 -14.21
C LEU A 194 -8.10 -2.86 -13.59
N LEU A 195 -8.23 -1.66 -14.16
CA LEU A 195 -9.22 -0.65 -13.75
C LEU A 195 -10.64 -0.98 -14.25
N ALA A 196 -10.77 -1.60 -15.43
CA ALA A 196 -12.06 -1.94 -16.03
C ALA A 196 -12.70 -3.19 -15.41
N ASP A 197 -11.92 -4.18 -14.97
CA ASP A 197 -12.44 -5.43 -14.43
C ASP A 197 -11.51 -6.05 -13.37
N ARG A 198 -11.79 -5.73 -12.09
CA ARG A 198 -11.07 -6.29 -10.93
C ARG A 198 -11.14 -7.82 -10.87
N ALA A 199 -12.23 -8.44 -11.35
CA ALA A 199 -12.37 -9.89 -11.35
C ALA A 199 -11.50 -10.53 -12.42
N ARG A 200 -11.41 -9.91 -13.61
CA ARG A 200 -10.50 -10.33 -14.68
C ARG A 200 -9.04 -10.19 -14.27
N PHE A 201 -8.65 -9.13 -13.58
CA PHE A 201 -7.30 -9.01 -13.02
C PHE A 201 -7.01 -10.10 -11.98
N THR A 202 -7.96 -10.38 -11.09
CA THR A 202 -7.82 -11.47 -10.10
C THR A 202 -7.69 -12.83 -10.80
N ALA A 203 -8.41 -13.04 -11.90
CA ALA A 203 -8.29 -14.24 -12.72
C ALA A 203 -6.94 -14.31 -13.45
N TRP A 204 -6.43 -13.19 -13.97
CA TRP A 204 -5.09 -13.10 -14.55
C TRP A 204 -4.00 -13.41 -13.52
N LEU A 205 -4.09 -12.88 -12.29
CA LEU A 205 -3.18 -13.23 -11.19
C LEU A 205 -3.19 -14.73 -10.89
N ALA A 206 -4.36 -15.38 -10.98
CA ALA A 206 -4.47 -16.82 -10.82
C ALA A 206 -3.85 -17.62 -12.00
N GLN A 207 -3.81 -17.03 -13.21
CA GLN A 207 -3.25 -17.64 -14.43
C GLN A 207 -1.75 -17.41 -14.60
N ALA A 208 -1.18 -16.35 -14.01
CA ALA A 208 0.26 -16.06 -14.00
C ALA A 208 1.13 -17.15 -13.30
N ARG A 209 0.53 -18.29 -12.95
CA ARG A 209 1.16 -19.53 -12.48
C ARG A 209 1.75 -20.41 -13.60
N ALA A 210 1.48 -20.11 -14.87
CA ALA A 210 1.82 -20.99 -16.00
C ALA A 210 3.14 -20.64 -16.68
#